data_AF-A0AB34JNQ4-F1
#
_entry.id   AF-A0AB34JNQ4-F1
#
_cell.length_a   1.000
_cell.length_b   1.000
_cell.length_c   1.000
_cell.angle_alpha   90.00
_cell.angle_beta   90.00
_cell.angle_gamma   90.00
#
_symmetry.space_group_name_H-M   'P 1'
#
loop_
_entity.id
_entity.type
_entity.pdbx_description
1 polymer ?
#
loop_
_entity_poly.entity_id
_entity_poly.type
_entity_poly.pdbx_seq_one_letter_code
_entity_poly.pdbx_strand_id
1 'polypeptide(L)'
;MDALGEGGPSAALVVRENKKMVLRLSLRARAIFCLTNVPYMLFALQWSSAAVNSSSSDVCRAPALHRACLLGVSAISASYHIVQCFGQQLFPLWLQRRQAQLLILDVVTANAYALLLARCFGVGYVLPRAVSLASLMIIASVCKRRGFYMAYAVFHGVWHILSAVAIKMLILQGTSSSAGYQPS
;
A
#
# COMPACT_ATOMS: atom_id res chain seq x y z
N MET A 1 -20.69 13.74 -29.67
CA MET A 1 -19.24 13.54 -29.50
C MET A 1 -19.01 12.77 -28.21
N ASP A 2 -19.29 11.47 -28.24
CA ASP A 2 -19.04 10.56 -27.11
C ASP A 2 -17.80 9.73 -27.44
N ALA A 3 -16.63 10.27 -27.09
CA ALA A 3 -15.39 9.50 -27.04
C ALA A 3 -15.41 8.61 -25.78
N LEU A 4 -16.26 7.58 -25.80
CA LEU A 4 -16.22 6.46 -24.85
C LEU A 4 -15.38 5.31 -25.44
N GLY A 5 -14.19 5.64 -25.92
CA GLY A 5 -13.18 4.67 -26.31
C GLY A 5 -12.20 4.42 -25.17
N GLU A 6 -11.74 3.19 -25.05
CA GLU A 6 -10.52 2.79 -24.32
C GLU A 6 -10.65 2.51 -22.81
N GLY A 7 -11.78 1.92 -22.40
CA GLY A 7 -11.74 0.94 -21.31
C GLY A 7 -11.24 -0.39 -21.87
N GLY A 8 -9.93 -0.53 -22.12
CA GLY A 8 -9.36 -1.74 -22.71
C GLY A 8 -9.74 -3.03 -21.95
N PRO A 9 -9.61 -4.22 -22.57
CA PRO A 9 -10.05 -5.52 -22.02
C PRO A 9 -9.56 -5.80 -20.57
N SER A 10 -8.47 -5.16 -20.15
CA SER A 10 -7.93 -5.22 -18.78
C SER A 10 -8.82 -4.54 -17.72
N ALA A 11 -9.39 -3.37 -18.00
CA ALA A 11 -10.22 -2.64 -17.03
C ALA A 11 -11.55 -3.35 -16.75
N ALA A 12 -12.18 -3.88 -17.80
CA ALA A 12 -13.40 -4.67 -17.69
C ALA A 12 -13.17 -5.96 -16.87
N LEU A 13 -12.01 -6.61 -17.04
CA LEU A 13 -11.63 -7.79 -16.27
C LEU A 13 -11.46 -7.47 -14.77
N VAL A 14 -10.79 -6.37 -14.43
CA VAL A 14 -10.61 -5.92 -13.04
C VAL A 14 -11.97 -5.67 -12.36
N VAL A 15 -12.87 -4.94 -13.03
CA VAL A 15 -14.22 -4.66 -12.50
C VAL A 15 -15.02 -5.95 -12.33
N ARG A 16 -14.96 -6.89 -13.29
CA ARG A 16 -15.67 -8.17 -13.22
C ARG A 16 -15.19 -9.05 -12.06
N GLU A 17 -13.88 -9.17 -11.87
CA GLU A 17 -13.32 -9.96 -10.77
C GLU A 17 -13.62 -9.35 -9.41
N ASN A 18 -13.60 -8.01 -9.30
CA ASN A 18 -13.97 -7.33 -8.06
C ASN A 18 -15.46 -7.45 -7.75
N LYS A 19 -16.33 -7.49 -8.77
CA LYS A 19 -17.76 -7.77 -8.57
C LYS A 19 -18.00 -9.10 -7.88
N LYS A 20 -17.29 -10.17 -8.29
CA LYS A 20 -17.41 -11.50 -7.66
C LYS A 20 -17.01 -11.46 -6.19
N MET A 21 -15.93 -10.73 -5.88
CA MET A 21 -15.46 -10.56 -4.51
C MET A 21 -16.48 -9.81 -3.64
N VAL A 22 -17.03 -8.69 -4.12
CA VAL A 22 -18.01 -7.87 -3.38
C VAL A 22 -19.27 -8.66 -3.06
N LEU A 23 -19.72 -9.53 -3.98
CA LEU A 23 -20.88 -10.39 -3.78
C LEU A 23 -20.65 -11.52 -2.75
N ARG A 24 -19.40 -11.95 -2.54
CA ARG A 24 -19.07 -13.05 -1.64
C ARG A 24 -18.55 -12.61 -0.26
N LEU A 25 -18.06 -11.39 -0.12
CA LEU A 25 -17.62 -10.84 1.16
C LEU A 25 -18.75 -10.11 1.87
N SER A 26 -18.97 -10.44 3.15
CA SER A 26 -19.88 -9.68 4.01
C SER A 26 -19.43 -8.22 4.10
N LEU A 27 -20.38 -7.30 4.33
CA LEU A 27 -20.07 -5.88 4.49
C LEU A 27 -19.06 -5.64 5.63
N ARG A 28 -19.15 -6.43 6.71
CA ARG A 28 -18.21 -6.40 7.83
C ARG A 28 -16.79 -6.82 7.41
N ALA A 29 -16.65 -7.89 6.64
CA ALA A 29 -15.35 -8.33 6.13
C ALA A 29 -14.72 -7.29 5.18
N ARG A 30 -15.54 -6.64 4.35
CA ARG A 30 -15.13 -5.53 3.48
C ARG A 30 -14.62 -4.32 4.27
N ALA A 31 -15.35 -3.92 5.32
CA ALA A 31 -14.92 -2.84 6.19
C ALA A 31 -13.60 -3.16 6.89
N ILE A 32 -13.47 -4.36 7.48
CA ILE A 32 -12.23 -4.80 8.13
C ILE A 32 -11.07 -4.80 7.14
N PHE A 33 -11.28 -5.31 5.93
CA PHE A 33 -10.26 -5.31 4.88
C PHE A 33 -9.82 -3.89 4.50
N CYS A 34 -10.73 -2.92 4.34
CA CYS A 34 -10.33 -1.53 4.12
C CYS A 34 -9.52 -0.96 5.29
N LEU A 35 -9.89 -1.29 6.53
CA LEU A 35 -9.20 -0.83 7.73
C LEU A 35 -7.77 -1.36 7.87
N THR A 36 -7.34 -2.38 7.10
CA THR A 36 -5.95 -2.85 7.15
C THR A 36 -4.95 -1.82 6.61
N ASN A 37 -5.41 -0.74 6.00
CA ASN A 37 -4.58 0.40 5.59
C ASN A 37 -4.31 1.41 6.72
N VAL A 38 -5.12 1.39 7.80
CA VAL A 38 -4.99 2.31 8.95
C VAL A 38 -3.59 2.29 9.59
N PRO A 39 -2.87 1.16 9.70
CA PRO A 39 -1.51 1.14 10.24
C PRO A 39 -0.54 2.09 9.52
N TYR A 40 -0.62 2.26 8.20
CA TYR A 40 0.22 3.22 7.48
C TYR A 40 -0.09 4.66 7.90
N MET A 41 -1.38 5.00 8.00
CA MET A 41 -1.83 6.32 8.43
C MET A 41 -1.42 6.62 9.88
N LEU A 42 -1.66 5.67 10.80
CA LEU A 42 -1.27 5.82 12.20
C LEU A 42 0.24 5.99 12.35
N PHE A 43 1.03 5.23 11.58
CA PHE A 43 2.48 5.37 11.60
C PHE A 43 2.94 6.72 11.07
N ALA A 44 2.37 7.19 9.96
CA ALA A 44 2.67 8.52 9.41
C ALA A 44 2.33 9.65 10.40
N LEU A 45 1.24 9.50 11.17
CA LEU A 45 0.84 10.46 12.19
C LEU A 45 1.74 10.37 13.44
N GLN A 46 2.06 9.18 13.94
CA GLN A 46 2.98 9.01 15.08
C GLN A 46 4.38 9.56 14.79
N TRP A 47 4.88 9.38 13.57
CA TRP A 47 6.22 9.86 13.20
C TRP A 47 6.31 11.39 13.19
N SER A 48 5.19 12.11 13.14
CA SER A 48 5.17 13.58 13.04
C SER A 48 5.59 14.32 14.31
N SER A 49 5.48 13.71 15.49
CA SER A 49 5.78 14.37 16.76
C SER A 49 7.26 14.35 17.16
N ALA A 50 8.12 13.61 16.44
CA ALA A 50 9.51 13.38 16.83
C ALA A 50 10.55 14.27 16.08
N ALA A 51 10.12 15.16 15.19
CA ALA A 51 10.92 15.49 14.01
C ALA A 51 11.06 16.99 13.64
N VAL A 52 10.96 17.93 14.57
CA VAL A 52 10.98 19.36 14.22
C VAL A 52 12.38 19.94 13.98
N ASN A 53 13.48 19.27 14.37
CA ASN A 53 14.83 19.87 14.32
C ASN A 53 15.89 19.00 13.61
N SER A 54 15.74 18.73 12.32
CA SER A 54 16.83 18.12 11.53
C SER A 54 17.21 19.01 10.35
N SER A 55 18.18 19.90 10.57
CA SER A 55 18.86 20.71 9.57
C SER A 55 19.94 19.90 8.85
N SER A 56 19.56 18.85 8.13
CA SER A 56 20.52 18.04 7.36
C SER A 56 20.03 17.77 5.95
N SER A 57 20.89 18.03 4.97
CA SER A 57 20.79 17.72 3.54
C SER A 57 20.64 16.23 3.21
N ASP A 58 20.53 15.35 4.21
CA ASP A 58 20.30 13.92 4.04
C ASP A 58 18.81 13.62 3.88
N VAL A 59 18.36 13.58 2.63
CA VAL A 59 16.99 13.26 2.20
C VAL A 59 16.48 11.95 2.84
N CYS A 60 17.38 11.01 3.11
CA CYS A 60 17.04 9.71 3.71
C CYS A 60 16.76 9.76 5.21
N ARG A 61 17.06 10.88 5.87
CA ARG A 61 16.73 11.11 7.28
C ARG A 61 15.59 12.09 7.46
N ALA A 62 15.16 12.77 6.39
CA ALA A 62 14.11 13.77 6.42
C ALA A 62 12.76 13.14 6.85
N PRO A 63 12.30 13.37 8.09
CA PRO A 63 11.10 12.71 8.60
C PRO A 63 9.84 13.12 7.82
N ALA A 64 9.83 14.37 7.34
CA ALA A 64 8.78 14.92 6.50
C ALA A 64 8.61 14.16 5.18
N LEU A 65 9.71 13.70 4.57
CA LEU A 65 9.66 12.92 3.33
C LEU A 65 8.99 11.57 3.57
N HIS A 66 9.48 10.79 4.55
CA HIS A 66 8.90 9.48 4.85
C HIS A 66 7.42 9.59 5.26
N ARG A 67 7.06 10.64 6.01
CA ARG A 67 5.66 10.95 6.33
C ARG A 67 4.84 11.21 5.08
N ALA A 68 5.30 12.07 4.17
CA ALA A 68 4.60 12.38 2.94
C ALA A 68 4.40 11.12 2.08
N CYS A 69 5.43 10.29 1.95
CA CYS A 69 5.35 9.01 1.24
C CYS A 69 4.33 8.06 1.89
N LEU A 70 4.36 7.89 3.21
CA LEU A 70 3.42 7.01 3.92
C LEU A 70 1.97 7.50 3.81
N LEU A 71 1.72 8.81 3.92
CA LEU A 71 0.41 9.39 3.72
C LEU A 71 -0.06 9.19 2.28
N GLY A 72 0.82 9.40 1.29
CA GLY A 72 0.53 9.19 -0.12
C GLY A 72 0.15 7.74 -0.41
N VAL A 73 0.99 6.78 0.01
CA VAL A 73 0.73 5.34 -0.13
C VAL A 73 -0.60 4.98 0.56
N SER A 74 -0.78 5.41 1.81
CA SER A 74 -2.00 5.10 2.57
C SER A 74 -3.25 5.68 1.92
N ALA A 75 -3.21 6.91 1.40
CA ALA A 75 -4.35 7.57 0.79
C ALA A 75 -4.74 6.92 -0.55
N ILE A 76 -3.75 6.61 -1.38
CA ILE A 76 -3.95 5.95 -2.68
C ILE A 76 -4.49 4.54 -2.47
N SER A 77 -3.87 3.77 -1.57
CA SER A 77 -4.29 2.40 -1.27
C SER A 77 -5.68 2.35 -0.65
N ALA A 78 -5.98 3.22 0.32
CA ALA A 78 -7.31 3.34 0.90
C ALA A 78 -8.36 3.71 -0.17
N SER A 79 -8.05 4.67 -1.05
CA SER A 79 -8.95 5.06 -2.14
C SER A 79 -9.23 3.89 -3.08
N TYR A 80 -8.20 3.14 -3.47
CA TYR A 80 -8.37 1.93 -4.28
C TYR A 80 -9.27 0.91 -3.59
N HIS A 81 -9.00 0.57 -2.33
CA HIS A 81 -9.74 -0.46 -1.59
C HIS A 81 -11.18 -0.05 -1.25
N ILE A 82 -11.43 1.23 -0.97
CA ILE A 82 -12.78 1.78 -0.80
C ILE A 82 -13.58 1.60 -2.09
N VAL A 83 -13.01 2.00 -3.24
CA VAL A 83 -13.65 1.79 -4.55
C VAL A 83 -13.80 0.30 -4.85
N GLN A 84 -12.84 -0.54 -4.48
CA GLN A 84 -12.92 -1.99 -4.68
C GLN A 84 -14.02 -2.66 -3.87
N CYS A 85 -14.22 -2.26 -2.62
CA CYS A 85 -15.14 -2.91 -1.70
C CYS A 85 -16.55 -2.32 -1.74
N PHE A 86 -16.66 -1.03 -2.04
CA PHE A 86 -17.91 -0.26 -1.96
C PHE A 86 -18.26 0.46 -3.26
N GLY A 87 -17.40 0.43 -4.29
CA GLY A 87 -17.59 1.08 -5.59
C GLY A 87 -18.96 0.88 -6.20
N GLN A 88 -19.47 -0.35 -6.16
CA GLN A 88 -20.74 -0.73 -6.78
C GLN A 88 -21.97 -0.21 -6.03
N GLN A 89 -21.82 0.14 -4.75
CA GLN A 89 -22.92 0.55 -3.88
C GLN A 89 -22.93 2.07 -3.65
N LEU A 90 -21.74 2.68 -3.59
CA LEU A 90 -21.58 4.06 -3.12
C LEU A 90 -21.08 5.03 -4.19
N PHE A 91 -20.55 4.54 -5.33
CA PHE A 91 -19.82 5.39 -6.25
C PHE A 91 -20.32 5.31 -7.70
N PRO A 92 -20.24 6.43 -8.44
CA PRO A 92 -20.68 6.50 -9.83
C PRO A 92 -19.81 5.66 -10.77
N LEU A 93 -20.38 5.24 -11.91
CA LEU A 93 -19.74 4.36 -12.89
C LEU A 93 -18.40 4.91 -13.41
N TRP A 94 -18.25 6.23 -13.55
CA TRP A 94 -16.99 6.83 -14.01
C TRP A 94 -15.84 6.59 -13.03
N LEU A 95 -16.11 6.56 -11.72
CA LEU A 95 -15.10 6.26 -10.71
C LEU A 95 -14.76 4.77 -10.70
N GLN A 96 -15.75 3.90 -10.95
CA GLN A 96 -15.53 2.47 -11.14
C GLN A 96 -14.64 2.19 -12.36
N ARG A 97 -14.78 2.96 -13.45
CA ARG A 97 -13.91 2.86 -14.64
C ARG A 97 -12.45 3.24 -14.32
N ARG A 98 -12.22 4.17 -13.38
CA ARG A 98 -10.87 4.55 -12.93
C ARG A 98 -10.25 3.58 -11.93
N GLN A 99 -10.94 2.52 -11.55
CA GLN A 99 -10.42 1.54 -10.58
C GLN A 99 -9.09 0.92 -11.03
N ALA A 100 -8.93 0.63 -12.32
CA ALA A 100 -7.68 0.07 -12.84
C ALA A 100 -6.51 1.07 -12.71
N GLN A 101 -6.77 2.36 -12.91
CA GLN A 101 -5.78 3.42 -12.73
C GLN A 101 -5.40 3.56 -11.26
N LEU A 102 -6.37 3.49 -10.34
CA LEU A 102 -6.10 3.50 -8.90
C LEU A 102 -5.26 2.30 -8.45
N LEU A 103 -5.51 1.10 -9.01
CA LEU A 103 -4.67 -0.08 -8.76
C LEU A 103 -3.23 0.13 -9.24
N ILE A 104 -3.07 0.64 -10.47
CA ILE A 104 -1.74 0.93 -11.03
C ILE A 104 -1.02 1.94 -10.13
N LEU A 105 -1.71 3.00 -9.74
CA LEU A 105 -1.17 4.03 -8.87
C LEU A 105 -0.76 3.47 -7.51
N ASP A 106 -1.59 2.63 -6.90
CA ASP A 106 -1.30 1.96 -5.62
C ASP A 106 -0.01 1.12 -5.71
N VAL A 107 0.08 0.27 -6.75
CA VAL A 107 1.26 -0.56 -7.00
C VAL A 107 2.50 0.31 -7.26
N VAL A 108 2.40 1.33 -8.12
CA VAL A 108 3.52 2.21 -8.44
C VAL A 108 4.02 2.95 -7.21
N THR A 109 3.11 3.49 -6.39
CA THR A 109 3.47 4.27 -5.20
C THR A 109 4.14 3.38 -4.15
N ALA A 110 3.62 2.17 -3.93
CA ALA A 110 4.22 1.21 -3.00
C ALA A 110 5.64 0.81 -3.44
N ASN A 111 5.85 0.51 -4.73
CA ASN A 111 7.16 0.14 -5.26
C ASN A 111 8.15 1.31 -5.27
N ALA A 112 7.69 2.51 -5.64
CA ALA A 112 8.53 3.72 -5.60
C ALA A 112 9.03 3.99 -4.17
N TYR A 113 8.17 3.80 -3.16
CA TYR A 113 8.59 3.96 -1.78
C TYR A 113 9.54 2.85 -1.32
N ALA A 114 9.33 1.60 -1.73
CA ALA A 114 10.27 0.52 -1.46
C ALA A 114 11.67 0.78 -2.06
N LEU A 115 11.74 1.35 -3.27
CA LEU A 115 12.99 1.76 -3.90
C LEU A 115 13.67 2.90 -3.13
N LEU A 116 12.90 3.89 -2.67
CA LEU A 116 13.42 4.95 -1.80
C LEU A 116 14.02 4.36 -0.52
N LEU A 117 13.32 3.44 0.15
CA LEU A 117 13.81 2.75 1.33
C LEU A 117 15.09 1.95 1.03
N ALA A 118 15.16 1.25 -0.10
CA ALA A 118 16.34 0.50 -0.50
C ALA A 118 17.53 1.43 -0.79
N ARG A 119 17.27 2.60 -1.39
CA ARG A 119 18.29 3.62 -1.64
C ARG A 119 18.83 4.25 -0.35
N CYS A 120 17.97 4.41 0.66
CA CYS A 120 18.29 5.06 1.92
C CYS A 120 18.90 4.14 2.97
N PHE A 121 18.41 2.91 3.09
CA PHE A 121 18.83 1.96 4.13
C PHE A 121 19.63 0.78 3.59
N GLY A 122 19.77 0.65 2.26
CA GLY A 122 20.49 -0.42 1.60
C GLY A 122 19.59 -1.60 1.19
N VAL A 123 19.87 -2.14 0.01
CA VAL A 123 19.10 -3.26 -0.59
C VAL A 123 19.11 -4.49 0.31
N GLY A 124 20.23 -4.79 0.99
CA GLY A 124 20.36 -5.95 1.88
C GLY A 124 19.35 -5.96 3.04
N TYR A 125 18.93 -4.79 3.53
CA TYR A 125 17.93 -4.69 4.60
C TYR A 125 16.49 -4.73 4.07
N VAL A 126 16.26 -4.21 2.87
CA VAL A 126 14.91 -4.10 2.28
C VAL A 126 14.50 -5.39 1.57
N LEU A 127 15.42 -6.02 0.84
CA LEU A 127 15.13 -7.16 -0.04
C LEU A 127 14.52 -8.36 0.71
N PRO A 128 15.05 -8.84 1.87
CA PRO A 128 14.47 -9.99 2.56
C PRO A 128 13.02 -9.75 3.01
N ARG A 129 12.73 -8.51 3.44
CA ARG A 129 11.37 -8.09 3.83
C ARG A 129 10.47 -8.00 2.60
N ALA A 130 10.96 -7.43 1.51
CA ALA A 130 10.23 -7.33 0.25
C ALA A 130 9.87 -8.72 -0.32
N VAL A 131 10.79 -9.69 -0.29
CA VAL A 131 10.54 -11.08 -0.74
C VAL A 131 9.46 -11.76 0.11
N SER A 132 9.54 -11.61 1.43
CA SER A 132 8.55 -12.17 2.36
C SER A 132 7.15 -11.60 2.10
N LEU A 133 7.07 -10.28 1.90
CA LEU A 133 5.83 -9.58 1.58
C LEU A 133 5.29 -9.96 0.19
N ALA A 134 6.17 -10.08 -0.82
CA ALA A 134 5.79 -10.52 -2.15
C ALA A 134 5.17 -11.93 -2.14
N SER A 135 5.70 -12.83 -1.31
CA SER A 135 5.16 -14.19 -1.14
C SER A 135 3.71 -14.16 -0.63
N LEU A 136 3.39 -13.29 0.32
CA LEU A 136 2.01 -13.10 0.80
C LEU A 136 1.09 -12.59 -0.32
N MET A 137 1.55 -11.66 -1.15
CA MET A 137 0.78 -11.15 -2.28
C MET A 137 0.54 -12.20 -3.37
N ILE A 138 1.52 -13.09 -3.60
CA ILE A 138 1.35 -14.24 -4.50
C ILE A 138 0.26 -15.17 -3.95
N ILE A 139 0.32 -15.53 -2.67
CA ILE A 139 -0.70 -16.37 -2.02
C ILE A 139 -2.08 -15.72 -2.10
N ALA A 140 -2.19 -14.43 -1.73
CA ALA A 140 -3.44 -13.68 -1.83
C ALA A 140 -3.99 -13.70 -3.27
N SER A 141 -3.13 -13.48 -4.26
CA SER A 141 -3.51 -13.51 -5.68
C SER A 141 -4.02 -14.88 -6.12
N VAL A 142 -3.38 -15.97 -5.67
CA VAL A 142 -3.85 -17.34 -5.92
C VAL A 142 -5.22 -17.58 -5.27
N CYS A 143 -5.41 -17.17 -4.01
CA CYS A 143 -6.70 -17.27 -3.32
C CYS A 143 -7.79 -16.52 -4.07
N LYS A 144 -7.52 -15.29 -4.54
CA LYS A 144 -8.47 -14.49 -5.33
C LYS A 144 -8.86 -15.20 -6.63
N ARG A 145 -7.88 -15.71 -7.39
CA ARG A 145 -8.13 -16.43 -8.66
C ARG A 145 -8.94 -17.72 -8.45
N ARG A 146 -8.74 -18.41 -7.33
CA ARG A 146 -9.51 -19.62 -6.96
C ARG A 146 -10.86 -19.32 -6.32
N GLY A 147 -11.22 -18.05 -6.12
CA GLY A 147 -12.49 -17.65 -5.51
C GLY A 147 -12.56 -17.77 -3.97
N PHE A 148 -11.43 -18.00 -3.30
CA PHE A 148 -11.29 -18.01 -1.85
C PHE A 148 -11.15 -16.58 -1.32
N TYR A 149 -12.21 -15.77 -1.42
CA TYR A 149 -12.14 -14.32 -1.15
C TYR A 149 -11.87 -13.95 0.30
N MET A 150 -12.32 -14.76 1.28
CA MET A 150 -11.98 -14.53 2.70
C MET A 150 -10.48 -14.72 2.94
N ALA A 151 -9.89 -15.81 2.41
CA ALA A 151 -8.45 -16.04 2.51
C ALA A 151 -7.65 -14.94 1.80
N TYR A 152 -8.09 -14.50 0.62
CA TYR A 152 -7.51 -13.33 -0.05
C TYR A 152 -7.51 -12.08 0.85
N ALA A 153 -8.65 -11.74 1.46
CA ALA A 153 -8.77 -10.57 2.33
C ALA A 153 -7.85 -10.68 3.55
N VAL A 154 -7.71 -11.87 4.14
CA VAL A 154 -6.79 -12.12 5.25
C VAL A 154 -5.33 -11.97 4.82
N PHE A 155 -4.87 -12.68 3.79
CA PHE A 155 -3.47 -12.62 3.36
C PHE A 155 -3.06 -11.22 2.89
N HIS A 156 -3.92 -10.53 2.15
CA HIS A 156 -3.68 -9.17 1.71
C HIS A 156 -3.75 -8.18 2.89
N GLY A 157 -4.70 -8.36 3.82
CA GLY A 157 -4.75 -7.55 5.04
C GLY A 157 -3.49 -7.69 5.89
N VAL A 158 -3.00 -8.93 6.07
CA VAL A 158 -1.73 -9.22 6.75
C VAL A 158 -0.55 -8.59 6.02
N TRP A 159 -0.55 -8.62 4.68
CA TRP A 159 0.47 -7.95 3.88
C TRP A 159 0.53 -6.45 4.16
N HIS A 160 -0.61 -5.76 4.27
CA HIS A 160 -0.64 -4.33 4.62
C HIS A 160 -0.04 -4.05 5.99
N ILE A 161 -0.43 -4.83 7.01
CA ILE A 161 0.04 -4.67 8.38
C ILE A 161 1.55 -4.91 8.45
N LEU A 162 2.03 -6.02 7.90
CA LEU A 162 3.44 -6.38 7.94
C LEU A 162 4.31 -5.41 7.12
N SER A 163 3.79 -4.86 6.02
CA SER A 163 4.48 -3.84 5.25
C SER A 163 4.64 -2.55 6.07
N ALA A 164 3.59 -2.08 6.75
CA ALA A 164 3.70 -0.92 7.64
C ALA A 164 4.72 -1.15 8.78
N VAL A 165 4.71 -2.34 9.40
CA VAL A 165 5.69 -2.72 10.43
C VAL A 165 7.11 -2.77 9.88
N ALA A 166 7.31 -3.37 8.70
CA ALA A 166 8.60 -3.46 8.05
C ALA A 166 9.20 -2.08 7.77
N ILE A 167 8.38 -1.14 7.26
CA ILE A 167 8.80 0.24 7.02
C ILE A 167 9.18 0.92 8.34
N LYS A 168 8.35 0.79 9.38
CA LYS A 168 8.65 1.35 10.71
C LYS A 168 9.99 0.83 11.25
N MET A 169 10.23 -0.47 11.14
CA MET A 169 11.48 -1.08 11.60
C MET A 169 12.68 -0.59 10.79
N LEU A 170 12.57 -0.49 9.47
CA LEU A 170 13.65 0.02 8.61
C LEU A 170 14.04 1.45 8.96
N ILE A 171 13.04 2.33 9.15
CA ILE A 171 13.29 3.72 9.51
C ILE A 171 13.94 3.81 10.90
N LEU A 172 13.41 3.09 11.89
CA LEU A 172 13.99 3.08 13.24
C LEU A 172 15.43 2.52 13.27
N GLN A 173 15.69 1.39 12.60
CA GLN A 173 17.02 0.79 12.52
C GLN A 173 18.03 1.68 11.79
N GLY A 174 17.60 2.33 10.71
CA GLY A 174 18.44 3.28 9.97
C GLY A 174 18.83 4.51 10.80
N THR A 175 17.92 4.99 11.66
CA THR A 175 18.24 6.09 12.59
C THR A 175 19.22 5.67 13.69
N SER A 176 19.13 4.43 14.21
CA SER A 176 20.02 3.96 15.28
C SER A 176 21.43 3.61 14.81
N SER A 177 21.58 3.00 13.63
CA SER A 177 22.88 2.53 13.12
C SER A 177 23.84 3.68 12.75
N SER A 178 23.29 4.88 12.54
CA SER A 178 24.04 6.07 12.14
C SER A 178 24.56 6.90 13.31
N ALA A 179 24.09 6.65 14.54
CA ALA A 179 24.56 7.35 15.75
C ALA A 179 25.91 6.80 16.26
N GLY A 180 26.39 5.68 15.72
CA GLY A 180 27.64 5.04 16.10
C GLY A 180 28.79 5.21 15.10
N TYR A 181 28.59 5.90 13.97
CA TYR A 181 29.67 6.12 13.00
C TYR A 181 30.47 7.37 13.38
N GLN A 182 31.47 7.21 14.25
CA GLN A 182 32.55 8.19 14.33
C GLN A 182 33.51 7.92 13.16
N PRO A 183 33.69 8.85 12.21
CA PRO A 183 34.78 8.73 11.25
C PRO A 183 36.09 8.85 12.03
N SER A 184 36.84 7.75 12.07
CA SER A 184 38.25 7.71 12.50
C SER A 184 39.13 8.45 11.51
#